data_AF-A0A2T3XXG2-F1
#
_entry.id   AF-A0A2T3XXG2-F1
#
_cell.length_a   1.000
_cell.length_b   1.000
_cell.length_c   1.000
_cell.angle_alpha   90.00
_cell.angle_beta   90.00
_cell.angle_gamma   90.00
#
_symmetry.space_group_name_H-M   'P 1'
#
loop_
_entity.id
_entity.type
_entity.pdbx_description
1 polymer ?
#
loop_
_entity_poly.entity_id
_entity_poly.type
_entity_poly.pdbx_seq_one_letter_code
_entity_poly.pdbx_strand_id
1 'polypeptide(L)'
;MGHRLSKIATRTGDDGTTGLGDGSRVPKDDARIAAIGDVDELNSQIGLLLCETLPDDVREALTVIQHDLFDLGGELCIPGHTMIGDAHLARIDDWLADYNADLPPLQEFILPGGARPAALAHVCRTVCRRAERSIVALGKTQPLEAAPRRYVNRLSDLLFVLARVLNRAGGGADVLWQRGRNAG
;
A
#
# COMPACT_ATOMS: atom_id res chain seq x y z
N MET A 1 -19.58 -8.96 24.83
CA MET A 1 -18.53 -8.39 23.95
C MET A 1 -18.05 -7.10 24.60
N GLY A 2 -16.82 -7.07 25.11
CA GLY A 2 -16.26 -5.83 25.66
C GLY A 2 -16.09 -4.81 24.54
N HIS A 3 -16.61 -3.60 24.73
CA HIS A 3 -16.38 -2.51 23.78
C HIS A 3 -14.85 -2.30 23.65
N ARG A 4 -14.27 -2.68 22.49
CA ARG A 4 -12.81 -2.60 22.24
C ARG A 4 -12.26 -1.17 22.29
N LEU A 5 -13.12 -0.15 22.15
CA LEU A 5 -12.77 1.26 22.23
C LEU A 5 -13.92 2.04 22.90
N SER A 6 -13.79 2.39 24.19
CA SER A 6 -14.79 3.21 24.92
C SER A 6 -14.46 4.70 24.90
N LYS A 7 -13.18 5.06 24.72
CA LYS A 7 -12.68 6.43 24.50
C LYS A 7 -11.52 6.37 23.51
N ILE A 8 -11.62 7.11 22.41
CA ILE A 8 -10.56 7.19 21.39
C ILE A 8 -9.43 8.13 21.84
N ALA A 9 -9.76 9.23 22.52
CA ALA A 9 -8.76 10.17 23.01
C ALA A 9 -8.25 9.78 24.41
N THR A 10 -7.03 9.22 24.47
CA THR A 10 -6.37 8.85 25.74
C THR A 10 -5.43 9.93 26.28
N ARG A 11 -4.92 10.83 25.41
CA ARG A 11 -3.90 11.87 25.70
C ARG A 11 -2.55 11.32 26.21
N THR A 12 -2.37 10.00 26.22
CA THR A 12 -1.14 9.35 26.69
C THR A 12 0.05 9.57 25.75
N GLY A 13 -0.13 10.19 24.59
CA GLY A 13 0.95 10.51 23.66
C GLY A 13 1.18 12.01 23.47
N ASP A 14 0.62 12.85 24.35
CA ASP A 14 0.81 14.31 24.31
C ASP A 14 2.27 14.70 24.64
N ASP A 15 3.02 13.81 25.29
CA ASP A 15 4.45 13.93 25.57
C ASP A 15 5.36 13.62 24.36
N GLY A 16 4.77 13.32 23.20
CA GLY A 16 5.49 12.97 21.98
C GLY A 16 5.87 11.49 21.84
N THR A 17 5.47 10.63 22.79
CA THR A 17 5.72 9.19 22.73
C THR A 17 4.44 8.39 22.43
N THR A 18 4.60 7.12 22.08
CA THR A 18 3.48 6.20 21.81
C THR A 18 3.84 4.77 22.23
N GLY A 19 2.83 3.93 22.46
CA GLY A 19 3.02 2.52 22.81
C GLY A 19 3.10 1.62 21.58
N LEU A 20 3.88 0.55 21.69
CA LEU A 20 3.88 -0.60 20.77
C LEU A 20 3.02 -1.73 21.34
N GLY A 21 2.72 -2.73 20.51
CA GLY A 21 1.84 -3.84 20.90
C GLY A 21 2.47 -4.83 21.91
N ASP A 22 3.77 -4.74 22.14
CA ASP A 22 4.49 -5.45 23.22
C ASP A 22 4.47 -4.71 24.57
N GLY A 23 3.83 -3.54 24.63
CA GLY A 23 3.75 -2.69 25.82
C GLY A 23 4.91 -1.72 26.01
N SER A 24 5.94 -1.77 25.16
CA SER A 24 7.03 -0.79 25.16
C SER A 24 6.54 0.57 24.66
N ARG A 25 7.32 1.63 24.94
CA ARG A 25 7.04 3.00 24.45
C ARG A 25 8.23 3.56 23.70
N VAL A 26 7.95 4.25 22.61
CA VAL A 26 8.94 4.87 21.73
C VAL A 26 8.53 6.30 21.38
N PRO A 27 9.47 7.18 21.03
CA PRO A 27 9.16 8.46 20.40
C PRO A 27 8.31 8.28 19.13
N LYS A 28 7.41 9.22 18.83
CA LYS A 28 6.55 9.15 17.63
C LYS A 28 7.32 9.28 16.31
N ASP A 29 8.56 9.75 16.34
CA ASP A 29 9.47 9.82 15.20
C ASP A 29 10.39 8.59 15.07
N ASP A 30 10.20 7.56 15.91
CA ASP A 30 10.90 6.29 15.76
C ASP A 30 10.60 5.63 14.39
N ALA A 31 11.61 5.00 13.80
CA ALA A 31 11.51 4.38 12.48
C ALA A 31 10.38 3.33 12.39
N ARG A 32 10.08 2.64 13.48
CA ARG A 32 8.97 1.67 13.55
C ARG A 32 7.62 2.37 13.46
N ILE A 33 7.45 3.49 14.16
CA ILE A 33 6.22 4.29 14.11
C ILE A 33 6.05 4.91 12.73
N ALA A 34 7.11 5.41 12.11
CA ALA A 34 7.07 5.92 10.74
C ALA A 34 6.64 4.83 9.73
N ALA A 35 7.17 3.61 9.85
CA ALA A 35 6.77 2.49 8.99
C ALA A 35 5.29 2.12 9.18
N ILE A 36 4.81 2.04 10.43
CA ILE A 36 3.39 1.80 10.74
C ILE A 36 2.50 2.91 10.13
N GLY A 37 2.89 4.17 10.32
CA GLY A 37 2.14 5.32 9.83
C GLY A 37 2.07 5.38 8.30
N ASP A 38 3.16 5.08 7.59
CA ASP A 38 3.16 5.06 6.13
C ASP A 38 2.29 3.92 5.55
N VAL A 39 2.23 2.78 6.26
CA VAL A 39 1.34 1.66 5.90
C VAL A 39 -0.13 2.04 6.11
N ASP A 40 -0.44 2.73 7.22
CA ASP A 40 -1.78 3.25 7.49
C ASP A 40 -2.20 4.31 6.47
N GLU A 41 -1.28 5.19 6.06
CA GLU A 41 -1.52 6.17 5.01
C GLU A 41 -1.78 5.51 3.65
N LEU A 42 -1.01 4.47 3.29
CA LEU A 42 -1.30 3.65 2.11
C LEU A 42 -2.71 3.07 2.19
N ASN A 43 -3.06 2.47 3.33
CA ASN A 43 -4.36 1.84 3.52
C ASN A 43 -5.51 2.86 3.39
N SER A 44 -5.31 4.06 3.91
CA SER A 44 -6.23 5.19 3.78
C SER A 44 -6.39 5.68 2.33
N GLN A 45 -5.30 5.73 1.56
CA GLN A 45 -5.34 6.08 0.14
C GLN A 45 -6.07 5.02 -0.69
N ILE A 46 -5.90 3.74 -0.36
CA ILE A 46 -6.69 2.65 -0.97
C ILE A 46 -8.17 2.82 -0.61
N GLY A 47 -8.49 3.22 0.62
CA GLY A 47 -9.85 3.56 1.04
C GLY A 47 -10.47 4.69 0.19
N LEU A 48 -9.67 5.72 -0.15
CA LEU A 48 -10.10 6.78 -1.05
C LEU A 48 -10.34 6.27 -2.48
N LEU A 49 -9.48 5.38 -3.00
CA LEU A 49 -9.67 4.75 -4.30
C LEU A 49 -10.95 3.90 -4.34
N LEU A 50 -11.27 3.19 -3.25
CA LEU A 50 -12.47 2.36 -3.12
C LEU A 50 -13.78 3.18 -3.17
N CYS A 51 -13.73 4.49 -2.94
CA CYS A 51 -14.88 5.38 -3.11
C CYS A 51 -15.27 5.60 -4.58
N GLU A 52 -14.40 5.26 -5.53
CA GLU A 52 -14.69 5.39 -6.96
C GLU A 52 -15.53 4.20 -7.48
N THR A 53 -16.08 4.35 -8.68
CA THR A 53 -16.66 3.22 -9.43
C THR A 53 -15.54 2.36 -9.99
N LEU A 54 -15.49 1.10 -9.58
CA LEU A 54 -14.46 0.13 -9.94
C LEU A 54 -15.13 -1.16 -10.44
N PRO A 55 -14.46 -1.94 -11.31
CA PRO A 55 -14.81 -3.35 -11.53
C PRO A 55 -14.89 -4.12 -10.20
N ASP A 56 -15.83 -5.07 -10.10
CA ASP A 56 -16.12 -5.78 -8.84
C ASP A 56 -14.93 -6.60 -8.34
N ASP A 57 -14.22 -7.26 -9.24
CA ASP A 57 -13.00 -8.01 -8.98
C ASP A 57 -11.87 -7.12 -8.44
N VAL A 58 -11.68 -5.93 -9.02
CA VAL A 58 -10.70 -4.95 -8.54
C VAL A 58 -11.08 -4.42 -7.15
N ARG A 59 -12.37 -4.17 -6.91
CA ARG A 59 -12.87 -3.74 -5.59
C ARG A 59 -12.63 -4.80 -4.53
N GLU A 60 -12.88 -6.06 -4.86
CA GLU A 60 -12.66 -7.20 -3.97
C GLU A 60 -11.17 -7.33 -3.62
N ALA A 61 -10.29 -7.32 -4.62
CA ALA A 61 -8.85 -7.39 -4.42
C ALA A 61 -8.33 -6.24 -3.53
N LEU A 62 -8.74 -4.99 -3.81
CA LEU A 62 -8.35 -3.83 -3.00
C LEU A 62 -8.85 -3.91 -1.56
N THR A 63 -10.04 -4.48 -1.34
CA THR A 63 -10.60 -4.69 0.00
C THR A 63 -9.78 -5.72 0.78
N VAL A 64 -9.42 -6.85 0.15
CA VAL A 64 -8.51 -7.84 0.76
C VAL A 64 -7.16 -7.20 1.09
N ILE A 65 -6.63 -6.36 0.20
CA ILE A 65 -5.38 -5.63 0.45
C ILE A 65 -5.50 -4.70 1.67
N GLN A 66 -6.64 -4.05 1.92
CA GLN A 66 -6.82 -3.23 3.13
C GLN A 66 -6.72 -4.05 4.42
N HIS A 67 -7.21 -5.29 4.41
CA HIS A 67 -7.07 -6.23 5.52
C HIS A 67 -5.61 -6.66 5.70
N ASP A 68 -4.94 -7.04 4.61
CA ASP A 68 -3.53 -7.43 4.65
C ASP A 68 -2.64 -6.28 5.14
N LEU A 69 -2.94 -5.03 4.76
CA LEU A 69 -2.20 -3.86 5.25
C LEU A 69 -2.46 -3.57 6.74
N PHE A 70 -3.66 -3.89 7.24
CA PHE A 70 -3.95 -3.80 8.67
C PHE A 70 -3.16 -4.84 9.45
N ASP A 71 -3.10 -6.09 8.97
CA ASP A 71 -2.29 -7.16 9.56
C ASP A 71 -0.79 -6.83 9.49
N LEU A 72 -0.32 -6.26 8.37
CA LEU A 72 1.06 -5.78 8.23
C LEU A 72 1.37 -4.68 9.25
N GLY A 73 0.45 -3.73 9.45
CA GLY A 73 0.58 -2.71 10.50
C GLY A 73 0.64 -3.32 11.91
N GLY A 74 -0.17 -4.35 12.17
CA GLY A 74 -0.14 -5.13 13.41
C GLY A 74 1.20 -5.84 13.64
N GLU A 75 1.73 -6.49 12.61
CA GLU A 75 3.06 -7.11 12.61
C GLU A 75 4.18 -6.10 12.89
N LEU A 76 4.16 -4.93 12.24
CA LEU A 76 5.14 -3.87 12.51
C LEU A 76 5.00 -3.31 13.94
N CYS A 77 3.79 -3.30 14.50
CA CYS A 77 3.50 -2.81 15.85
C CYS A 77 3.96 -3.76 16.97
N ILE A 78 4.03 -5.07 16.71
CA ILE A 78 4.44 -6.08 17.70
C ILE A 78 5.79 -6.70 17.29
N PRO A 79 6.92 -6.25 17.86
CA PRO A 79 8.24 -6.79 17.52
C PRO A 79 8.30 -8.33 17.66
N GLY A 80 8.78 -9.00 16.61
CA GLY A 80 8.90 -10.47 16.57
C GLY A 80 7.61 -11.23 16.29
N HIS A 81 6.47 -10.54 16.08
CA HIS A 81 5.26 -11.16 15.57
C HIS A 81 5.31 -11.30 14.04
N THR A 82 4.54 -12.22 13.48
CA THR A 82 4.45 -12.43 12.02
C THR A 82 3.01 -12.74 11.66
N MET A 83 2.46 -11.97 10.72
CA MET A 83 1.13 -12.12 10.16
C MET A 83 1.19 -12.25 8.63
N ILE A 84 2.09 -11.49 7.99
CA ILE A 84 2.34 -11.53 6.56
C ILE A 84 3.31 -12.68 6.24
N GLY A 85 2.98 -13.46 5.22
CA GLY A 85 3.72 -14.66 4.87
C GLY A 85 3.46 -15.10 3.43
N ASP A 86 3.95 -16.27 3.06
CA ASP A 86 4.00 -16.74 1.67
C ASP A 86 2.62 -16.80 0.99
N ALA A 87 1.54 -17.07 1.71
CA ALA A 87 0.19 -17.07 1.14
C ALA A 87 -0.26 -15.68 0.66
N HIS A 88 0.09 -14.62 1.41
CA HIS A 88 -0.20 -13.22 1.03
C HIS A 88 0.62 -12.83 -0.20
N LEU A 89 1.89 -13.24 -0.20
CA LEU A 89 2.85 -13.01 -1.27
C LEU A 89 2.42 -13.69 -2.58
N ALA A 90 1.99 -14.95 -2.50
CA ALA A 90 1.48 -15.71 -3.64
C ALA A 90 0.20 -15.09 -4.22
N ARG A 91 -0.73 -14.65 -3.37
CA ARG A 91 -1.96 -14.00 -3.82
C ARG A 91 -1.70 -12.73 -4.64
N ILE A 92 -0.71 -11.92 -4.27
CA ILE A 92 -0.32 -10.76 -5.09
C ILE A 92 0.28 -11.21 -6.43
N ASP A 93 1.10 -12.25 -6.44
CA ASP A 93 1.69 -12.77 -7.69
C ASP A 93 0.59 -13.30 -8.64
N ASP A 94 -0.43 -13.97 -8.11
CA ASP A 94 -1.59 -14.44 -8.87
C ASP A 94 -2.37 -13.26 -9.47
N TRP A 95 -2.73 -12.25 -8.67
CA TRP A 95 -3.38 -11.03 -9.18
C TRP A 95 -2.54 -10.30 -10.22
N LEU A 96 -1.21 -10.24 -10.03
CA LEU A 96 -0.30 -9.64 -11.01
C LEU A 96 -0.36 -10.38 -12.35
N ALA A 97 -0.45 -11.70 -12.34
CA ALA A 97 -0.59 -12.51 -13.54
C ALA A 97 -1.96 -12.28 -14.20
N ASP A 98 -3.04 -12.37 -13.43
CA ASP A 98 -4.41 -12.23 -13.91
C ASP A 98 -4.66 -10.86 -14.54
N TYR A 99 -4.36 -9.78 -13.81
CA TYR A 99 -4.62 -8.43 -14.31
C TYR A 99 -3.69 -8.01 -15.46
N ASN A 100 -2.49 -8.58 -15.57
CA ASN A 100 -1.63 -8.31 -16.72
C ASN A 100 -2.08 -9.04 -17.99
N ALA A 101 -2.73 -10.20 -17.86
CA ALA A 101 -3.10 -11.03 -19.02
C ALA A 101 -3.99 -10.27 -20.02
N ASP A 102 -4.88 -9.40 -19.53
CA ASP A 102 -5.82 -8.62 -20.34
C ASP A 102 -5.29 -7.24 -20.76
N LEU A 103 -4.07 -6.89 -20.37
CA LEU A 103 -3.44 -5.62 -20.72
C LEU A 103 -2.59 -5.76 -21.99
N PRO A 104 -2.65 -4.76 -22.90
CA PRO A 104 -1.71 -4.72 -24.01
C PRO A 104 -0.27 -4.56 -23.47
N PRO A 105 0.75 -5.11 -24.16
CA PRO A 105 2.13 -4.92 -23.79
C PRO A 105 2.48 -3.44 -23.65
N LEU A 106 3.21 -3.09 -22.60
CA LEU A 106 3.65 -1.72 -22.36
C LEU A 106 4.84 -1.38 -23.29
N GLN A 107 4.60 -0.58 -24.33
CA GLN A 107 5.63 -0.24 -25.32
C GLN A 107 6.47 1.00 -24.93
N GLU A 108 5.93 1.89 -24.10
CA GLU A 108 6.58 3.12 -23.64
C GLU A 108 6.26 3.39 -22.17
N PHE A 109 7.02 4.30 -21.54
CA PHE A 109 6.70 4.77 -20.20
C PHE A 109 5.33 5.45 -20.17
N ILE A 110 4.59 5.26 -19.08
CA ILE A 110 3.32 5.94 -18.84
C ILE A 110 3.49 7.05 -17.82
N LEU A 111 2.86 8.19 -18.10
CA LEU A 111 2.64 9.25 -17.14
C LEU A 111 1.54 8.79 -16.17
N PRO A 112 1.71 9.02 -14.86
CA PRO A 112 0.72 8.60 -13.87
C PRO A 112 -0.54 9.46 -13.98
N GLY A 113 -1.57 8.93 -14.65
CA GLY A 113 -2.83 9.64 -14.85
C GLY A 113 -3.80 8.87 -15.76
N GLY A 114 -4.73 9.61 -16.34
CA GLY A 114 -5.84 9.07 -17.13
C GLY A 114 -7.16 9.25 -16.42
N ALA A 115 -7.97 8.21 -16.31
CA ALA A 115 -9.20 8.24 -15.52
C ALA A 115 -8.89 8.51 -14.03
N ARG A 116 -9.82 9.15 -13.32
CA ARG A 116 -9.67 9.46 -11.89
C ARG A 116 -9.28 8.24 -11.02
N PRO A 117 -9.94 7.07 -11.11
CA PRO A 117 -9.52 5.89 -10.36
C PRO A 117 -8.11 5.40 -10.73
N ALA A 118 -7.70 5.49 -12.00
CA ALA A 118 -6.33 5.14 -12.42
C ALA A 118 -5.28 6.10 -11.83
N ALA A 119 -5.56 7.40 -11.83
CA ALA A 119 -4.69 8.40 -11.21
C ALA A 119 -4.56 8.16 -9.69
N LEU A 120 -5.67 7.84 -9.01
CA LEU A 120 -5.65 7.47 -7.58
C LEU A 120 -4.88 6.18 -7.33
N ALA A 121 -4.99 5.16 -8.18
CA ALA A 121 -4.18 3.94 -8.09
C ALA A 121 -2.67 4.26 -8.25
N HIS A 122 -2.30 5.19 -9.12
CA HIS A 122 -0.93 5.67 -9.20
C HIS A 122 -0.46 6.45 -7.96
N VAL A 123 -1.35 7.19 -7.29
CA VAL A 123 -1.05 7.79 -5.98
C VAL A 123 -0.83 6.69 -4.93
N CYS A 124 -1.72 5.71 -4.84
CA CYS A 124 -1.55 4.56 -3.95
C CYS A 124 -0.21 3.87 -4.20
N ARG A 125 0.18 3.67 -5.47
CA ARG A 125 1.47 3.08 -5.85
C ARG A 125 2.66 3.87 -5.28
N THR A 126 2.66 5.20 -5.37
CA THR A 126 3.80 5.99 -4.88
C THR A 126 3.85 6.05 -3.35
N VAL A 127 2.69 6.07 -2.69
CA VAL A 127 2.56 5.94 -1.22
C VAL A 127 3.02 4.56 -0.76
N CYS A 128 2.69 3.49 -1.48
CA CYS A 128 3.15 2.14 -1.21
C CYS A 128 4.69 2.05 -1.25
N ARG A 129 5.30 2.67 -2.27
CA ARG A 129 6.76 2.77 -2.36
C ARG A 129 7.37 3.64 -1.27
N ARG A 130 6.62 4.57 -0.67
CA ARG A 130 7.08 5.32 0.52
C ARG A 130 7.06 4.43 1.75
N ALA A 131 5.98 3.70 1.99
CA ALA A 131 5.91 2.69 3.05
C ALA A 131 7.04 1.65 2.93
N GLU A 132 7.34 1.19 1.72
CA GLU A 132 8.48 0.31 1.45
C GLU A 132 9.81 0.90 1.91
N ARG A 133 10.08 2.19 1.62
CA ARG A 133 11.31 2.85 2.07
C ARG A 133 11.41 2.93 3.58
N SER A 134 10.29 3.17 4.27
CA SER A 134 10.25 3.24 5.73
C SER A 134 10.43 1.86 6.37
N ILE A 135 9.83 0.81 5.80
CA ILE A 135 10.06 -0.60 6.19
C ILE A 135 11.53 -0.99 5.98
N VAL A 136 12.13 -0.60 4.85
CA VAL A 136 13.57 -0.81 4.59
C VAL A 136 14.43 -0.06 5.60
N ALA A 137 14.07 1.19 5.95
CA ALA A 137 14.80 1.98 6.95
C ALA A 137 14.73 1.34 8.34
N LEU A 138 13.56 0.86 8.76
CA LEU A 138 13.37 0.10 10.00
C LEU A 138 14.26 -1.15 10.03
N GLY A 139 14.27 -1.94 8.94
CA GLY A 139 15.09 -3.15 8.86
C GLY A 139 16.61 -2.92 8.90
N LYS A 140 17.08 -1.67 8.76
CA LYS A 140 18.51 -1.33 8.96
C LYS A 140 18.89 -1.15 10.42
N THR A 141 17.92 -0.84 11.29
CA THR A 141 18.16 -0.52 12.70
C THR A 141 17.64 -1.58 13.65
N GLN A 142 16.67 -2.38 13.21
CA GLN A 142 16.01 -3.41 14.03
C GLN A 142 15.82 -4.69 13.22
N PRO A 143 15.89 -5.89 13.83
CA PRO A 143 15.50 -7.13 13.17
C PRO A 143 14.07 -7.05 12.64
N LEU A 144 13.89 -7.43 11.37
CA LEU A 144 12.60 -7.45 10.71
C LEU A 144 12.57 -8.60 9.71
N GLU A 145 11.45 -9.32 9.70
CA GLU A 145 11.19 -10.38 8.72
C GLU A 145 11.16 -9.84 7.29
N ALA A 146 11.44 -10.71 6.32
CA ALA A 146 11.51 -10.29 4.92
C ALA A 146 10.12 -10.07 4.29
N ALA A 147 9.08 -10.71 4.84
CA ALA A 147 7.74 -10.76 4.24
C ALA A 147 7.08 -9.37 4.11
N PRO A 148 7.07 -8.48 5.13
CA PRO A 148 6.51 -7.14 4.99
C PRO A 148 7.08 -6.35 3.82
N ARG A 149 8.42 -6.36 3.67
CA ARG A 149 9.10 -5.66 2.57
C ARG A 149 8.74 -6.27 1.21
N ARG A 150 8.72 -7.61 1.11
CA ARG A 150 8.35 -8.30 -0.14
C ARG A 150 6.90 -8.01 -0.53
N TYR A 151 6.00 -7.95 0.45
CA TYR A 151 4.59 -7.67 0.22
C TYR A 151 4.37 -6.29 -0.39
N VAL A 152 4.87 -5.22 0.26
CA VAL A 152 4.71 -3.85 -0.26
C VAL A 152 5.46 -3.61 -1.58
N ASN A 153 6.57 -4.32 -1.81
CA ASN A 153 7.29 -4.27 -3.08
C ASN A 153 6.38 -4.74 -4.24
N ARG A 154 5.81 -5.94 -4.11
CA ARG A 154 4.91 -6.53 -5.11
C ARG A 154 3.58 -5.79 -5.21
N LEU A 155 3.07 -5.30 -4.09
CA LEU A 155 1.85 -4.47 -4.08
C LEU A 155 2.04 -3.19 -4.89
N SER A 156 3.23 -2.58 -4.86
CA SER A 156 3.49 -1.40 -5.68
C SER A 156 3.44 -1.69 -7.19
N ASP A 157 3.85 -2.89 -7.62
CA ASP A 157 3.71 -3.34 -8.99
C ASP A 157 2.25 -3.66 -9.32
N LEU A 158 1.52 -4.31 -8.41
CA LEU A 158 0.08 -4.57 -8.59
C LEU A 158 -0.71 -3.27 -8.76
N LEU A 159 -0.44 -2.26 -7.93
CA LEU A 159 -1.08 -0.94 -8.05
C LEU A 159 -0.75 -0.23 -9.37
N PHE A 160 0.42 -0.51 -9.97
CA PHE A 160 0.74 -0.06 -11.32
C PHE A 160 -0.14 -0.75 -12.37
N VAL A 161 -0.27 -2.08 -12.27
CA VAL A 161 -1.11 -2.88 -13.17
C VAL A 161 -2.58 -2.47 -13.06
N LEU A 162 -3.10 -2.35 -11.84
CA LEU A 162 -4.48 -1.92 -11.58
C LEU A 162 -4.76 -0.51 -12.12
N ALA A 163 -3.81 0.42 -12.06
CA ALA A 163 -4.00 1.74 -12.67
C ALA A 163 -4.28 1.63 -14.19
N ARG A 164 -3.61 0.72 -14.88
CA ARG A 164 -3.83 0.47 -16.32
C ARG A 164 -5.17 -0.22 -16.60
N VAL A 165 -5.54 -1.19 -15.76
CA VAL A 165 -6.87 -1.84 -15.80
C VAL A 165 -7.98 -0.79 -15.64
N LEU A 166 -7.83 0.11 -14.68
CA LEU A 166 -8.81 1.16 -14.37
C LEU A 166 -8.93 2.21 -15.48
N ASN A 167 -7.83 2.54 -16.17
CA ASN A 167 -7.90 3.39 -17.37
C ASN A 167 -8.78 2.76 -18.45
N ARG A 168 -8.63 1.45 -18.70
CA ARG A 168 -9.42 0.72 -19.69
C ARG A 168 -10.89 0.57 -19.27
N ALA A 169 -11.14 0.25 -18.00
CA ALA A 169 -12.49 0.14 -17.46
C ALA A 169 -13.26 1.46 -17.55
N GLY A 170 -12.56 2.59 -17.41
CA GLY A 170 -13.14 3.94 -17.62
C GLY A 170 -13.33 4.35 -19.09
N GLY A 171 -13.08 3.46 -20.06
CA GLY A 171 -13.13 3.76 -21.50
C GLY A 171 -11.96 4.61 -22.01
N GLY A 172 -10.92 4.80 -21.18
CA GLY A 172 -9.72 5.57 -21.52
C GLY A 172 -8.55 4.68 -21.94
N ALA A 173 -7.39 5.32 -22.09
CA ALA A 173 -6.12 4.67 -22.38
C ALA A 173 -5.03 5.20 -21.45
N ASP A 174 -3.94 4.44 -21.32
CA ASP A 174 -2.77 4.89 -20.58
C ASP A 174 -2.19 6.18 -21.19
N VAL A 175 -1.78 7.11 -20.34
CA VAL A 175 -1.17 8.37 -20.78
C VAL A 175 0.29 8.10 -21.12
N LEU A 176 0.61 7.96 -22.41
CA LEU A 176 1.99 7.68 -22.84
C LEU A 176 2.90 8.90 -22.65
N TRP A 177 4.11 8.67 -22.15
CA TRP A 177 5.16 9.68 -22.14
C TRP A 177 5.69 9.89 -23.56
N GLN A 178 5.71 11.14 -24.02
CA GLN A 178 6.16 11.50 -25.36
C GLN A 178 7.65 11.91 -25.33
N ARG A 179 8.53 10.99 -25.76
CA ARG A 179 9.95 11.28 -26.00
C ARG A 179 10.08 12.42 -27.00
N GLY A 180 10.79 13.49 -26.65
CA GLY A 180 11.09 14.60 -27.57
C GLY A 180 10.04 15.70 -27.66
N ARG A 181 9.02 15.75 -26.78
CA ARG A 181 8.02 16.84 -26.76
C ARG A 181 8.62 18.26 -26.68
N ASN A 182 9.82 18.40 -26.09
CA ASN A 182 10.55 19.66 -25.97
C ASN A 182 11.83 19.71 -26.83
N ALA A 183 11.99 18.80 -27.80
CA ALA A 183 13.08 18.85 -28.76
C ALA A 183 12.66 19.77 -29.94
N GLY A 184 12.53 21.06 -29.64
CA GLY A 184 12.18 22.12 -30.58
C GLY A 184 12.75 23.45 -30.10
#